data_AF-A0A7K9YHW9-F1
#
_entry.id   AF-A0A7K9YHW9-F1
#
_cell.length_a   1.000
_cell.length_b   1.000
_cell.length_c   1.000
_cell.angle_alpha   90.00
_cell.angle_beta   90.00
_cell.angle_gamma   90.00
#
_symmetry.space_group_name_H-M   'P 1'
#
loop_
_entity.id
_entity.type
_entity.pdbx_description
1 polymer ?
#
loop_
_entity_poly.entity_id
_entity_poly.type
_entity_poly.pdbx_seq_one_letter_code
_entity_poly.pdbx_strand_id
1 'polypeptide(L)'
;WDFLGRGLYSWDPCCAGENLSFWEACEDLKYGDQSKVKEKAEEIYKLFLAPGARRWINIDGTTMGITVKGLKHPHRYVLDAAQTHIYMLMKKDSYGRYLKSPVYKEMLAKAVVPQETVKK
;
A
#
# COMPACT_ATOMS: atom_id res chain seq x y z
N TRP A 1 12.74 2.73 2.47
CA TRP A 1 12.32 1.47 3.09
C TRP A 1 13.55 0.62 3.32
N ASP A 2 13.99 0.48 4.57
CA ASP A 2 15.08 -0.44 4.94
C ASP A 2 14.59 -1.87 5.15
N PHE A 3 15.54 -2.80 5.07
CA PHE A 3 15.40 -4.26 5.10
C PHE A 3 14.47 -4.80 6.22
N LEU A 4 14.27 -4.04 7.30
CA LEU A 4 13.39 -4.38 8.43
C LEU A 4 11.88 -4.25 8.11
N GLY A 5 11.49 -3.42 7.15
CA GLY A 5 10.07 -3.22 6.79
C GLY A 5 9.43 -4.42 6.07
N ARG A 6 10.25 -5.22 5.36
CA ARG A 6 9.77 -6.41 4.62
C ARG A 6 9.45 -7.60 5.53
N GLY A 7 10.04 -7.68 6.72
CA GLY A 7 9.84 -8.79 7.66
C GLY A 7 8.48 -8.75 8.41
N LEU A 8 7.96 -7.55 8.68
CA LEU A 8 6.69 -7.38 9.41
C LEU A 8 5.44 -7.59 8.54
N TYR A 9 5.54 -7.46 7.22
CA TYR A 9 4.43 -7.75 6.29
C TYR A 9 4.15 -9.24 6.08
N SER A 10 4.99 -10.12 6.66
CA SER A 10 4.85 -11.58 6.55
C SER A 10 3.78 -12.19 7.48
N TRP A 11 3.10 -11.41 8.32
CA TRP A 11 2.25 -11.94 9.41
C TRP A 11 0.74 -11.69 9.29
N ASP A 12 0.23 -11.34 8.11
CA ASP A 12 -1.21 -11.43 7.81
C ASP A 12 -1.44 -11.68 6.30
N PRO A 13 -1.38 -12.96 5.87
CA PRO A 13 -1.21 -13.33 4.46
C PRO A 13 -2.39 -13.01 3.54
N CYS A 14 -3.61 -12.83 4.05
CA CYS A 14 -4.80 -12.93 3.19
C CYS A 14 -5.27 -11.59 2.59
N CYS A 15 -4.93 -10.43 3.17
CA CYS A 15 -5.49 -9.14 2.74
C CYS A 15 -4.46 -8.09 2.28
N ALA A 16 -3.17 -8.29 2.56
CA ALA A 16 -2.12 -7.32 2.23
C ALA A 16 -1.32 -7.65 0.95
N GLY A 17 -1.33 -8.90 0.51
CA GLY A 17 -0.53 -9.35 -0.64
C GLY A 17 -0.93 -8.70 -1.96
N GLU A 18 -2.23 -8.55 -2.21
CA GLU A 18 -2.75 -7.95 -3.45
C GLU A 18 -2.48 -6.44 -3.50
N ASN A 19 -2.64 -5.76 -2.37
CA ASN A 19 -2.33 -4.33 -2.23
C ASN A 19 -0.84 -4.05 -2.48
N LEU A 20 0.04 -4.92 -1.96
CA LEU A 20 1.48 -4.80 -2.21
C LEU A 20 1.83 -5.07 -3.67
N SER A 21 1.28 -6.14 -4.26
CA SER A 21 1.48 -6.45 -5.68
C SER A 21 1.02 -5.31 -6.60
N PHE A 22 -0.11 -4.68 -6.30
CA PHE A 22 -0.58 -3.52 -7.06
C PHE A 22 0.40 -2.34 -6.94
N TRP A 23 0.89 -2.07 -5.73
CA TRP A 23 1.85 -0.98 -5.49
C TRP A 23 3.15 -1.20 -6.26
N GLU A 24 3.68 -2.43 -6.25
CA GLU A 24 4.88 -2.81 -7.01
C GLU A 24 4.67 -2.66 -8.52
N ALA A 25 3.50 -3.05 -9.05
CA ALA A 25 3.18 -2.88 -10.46
C ALA A 25 3.11 -1.39 -10.86
N CYS A 26 2.64 -0.52 -9.96
CA CYS A 26 2.63 0.92 -10.19
C CYS A 26 4.05 1.53 -10.21
N GLU A 27 4.97 1.03 -9.37
CA GLU A 27 6.37 1.45 -9.42
C GLU A 27 7.05 1.03 -10.73
N ASP A 28 6.81 -0.20 -11.18
CA ASP A 28 7.32 -0.69 -12.46
C ASP A 28 6.73 0.07 -13.66
N LEU A 29 5.48 0.54 -13.57
CA LEU A 29 4.90 1.45 -14.56
C LEU A 29 5.61 2.82 -14.56
N LYS A 30 5.94 3.35 -13.38
CA LYS A 30 6.57 4.68 -13.23
C LYS A 30 8.02 4.73 -13.68
N TYR A 31 8.81 3.76 -13.24
CA TYR A 31 10.27 3.74 -13.40
C TYR A 31 10.75 2.72 -14.44
N GLY A 32 9.88 1.84 -14.92
CA GLY A 32 10.21 0.88 -15.96
C GLY A 32 10.15 1.45 -17.38
N ASP A 33 10.10 0.54 -18.34
CA ASP A 33 10.15 0.84 -19.77
C ASP A 33 8.98 1.74 -20.21
N GLN A 34 9.32 2.97 -20.62
CA GLN A 34 8.35 3.98 -21.04
C GLN A 34 7.62 3.62 -22.34
N SER A 35 8.21 2.75 -23.18
CA SER A 35 7.58 2.30 -24.42
C SER A 35 6.35 1.42 -24.17
N LYS A 36 6.27 0.77 -23.00
CA LYS A 36 5.20 -0.17 -22.62
C LYS A 36 4.20 0.40 -21.63
N VAL A 37 4.29 1.70 -21.30
CA VAL A 37 3.43 2.35 -20.29
C VAL A 37 1.96 2.15 -20.58
N LYS A 38 1.55 2.26 -21.85
CA LYS A 38 0.15 2.06 -22.24
C LYS A 38 -0.34 0.63 -21.93
N GLU A 39 0.37 -0.38 -22.43
CA GLU A 39 0.00 -1.78 -22.23
C GLU A 39 0.01 -2.16 -20.74
N LYS A 40 1.06 -1.76 -20.00
CA LYS A 40 1.15 -2.02 -18.56
C LYS A 40 0.03 -1.36 -17.78
N ALA A 41 -0.32 -0.11 -18.08
CA ALA A 41 -1.40 0.59 -17.38
C ALA A 41 -2.76 -0.12 -17.57
N GLU A 42 -3.03 -0.59 -18.79
CA GLU A 42 -4.25 -1.36 -19.08
C GLU A 42 -4.24 -2.74 -18.41
N GLU A 43 -3.10 -3.42 -18.36
CA GLU A 43 -2.94 -4.71 -17.69
C GLU A 43 -3.17 -4.58 -16.18
N ILE A 44 -2.54 -3.59 -15.54
CA ILE A 44 -2.72 -3.31 -14.11
C ILE A 44 -4.18 -2.99 -13.80
N TYR A 45 -4.85 -2.21 -14.67
CA TYR A 45 -6.27 -1.93 -14.52
C TYR A 45 -7.11 -3.22 -14.55
N LYS A 46 -6.89 -4.09 -15.55
CA LYS A 46 -7.64 -5.36 -15.68
C LYS A 46 -7.38 -6.33 -14.53
N LEU A 47 -6.14 -6.35 -14.02
CA LEU A 47 -5.73 -7.31 -12.99
C LEU A 47 -6.20 -6.92 -11.59
N PHE A 48 -6.27 -5.62 -11.28
CA PHE A 48 -6.54 -5.13 -9.94
C PHE A 48 -7.79 -4.24 -9.78
N LEU A 49 -8.18 -3.49 -10.81
CA LEU A 49 -9.21 -2.43 -10.69
C LEU A 49 -10.51 -2.74 -11.44
N ALA A 50 -10.46 -3.58 -12.48
CA ALA A 50 -11.62 -3.92 -13.27
C ALA A 50 -12.70 -4.64 -12.42
N PRO A 51 -13.99 -4.45 -12.73
CA PRO A 51 -15.05 -5.22 -12.09
C PRO A 51 -14.82 -6.73 -12.31
N GLY A 52 -14.70 -7.49 -11.23
CA GLY A 52 -14.38 -8.93 -11.30
C GLY A 52 -12.90 -9.24 -11.56
N ALA A 53 -12.00 -8.28 -11.33
CA ALA A 53 -10.56 -8.49 -11.41
C ALA A 53 -10.10 -9.65 -10.53
N ARG A 54 -9.15 -10.46 -11.04
CA ARG A 54 -8.62 -11.64 -10.33
C ARG A 54 -7.96 -11.29 -9.01
N ARG A 55 -7.36 -10.10 -8.91
CA ARG A 55 -6.71 -9.57 -7.70
C ARG A 55 -7.31 -8.22 -7.31
N TRP A 56 -8.62 -8.20 -7.14
CA TRP A 56 -9.36 -6.96 -6.90
C TRP A 56 -8.89 -6.25 -5.63
N ILE A 57 -8.56 -4.96 -5.74
CA ILE A 57 -8.16 -4.13 -4.61
C ILE A 57 -9.26 -3.15 -4.23
N ASN A 58 -9.35 -2.84 -2.93
CA ASN A 58 -10.32 -1.89 -2.42
C ASN A 58 -9.78 -0.45 -2.53
N ILE A 59 -10.35 0.34 -3.45
CA ILE A 59 -10.11 1.77 -3.57
C ILE A 59 -11.43 2.55 -3.57
N ASP A 60 -11.40 3.81 -3.14
CA ASP A 60 -12.57 4.66 -3.13
C ASP A 60 -13.03 5.04 -4.55
N GLY A 61 -14.34 5.26 -4.71
CA GLY A 61 -14.95 5.57 -6.01
C GLY A 61 -14.40 6.83 -6.67
N THR A 62 -13.95 7.80 -5.87
CA THR A 62 -13.31 9.03 -6.37
C THR A 62 -12.00 8.70 -7.08
N THR A 63 -11.12 7.94 -6.41
CA THR A 63 -9.84 7.50 -6.98
C THR A 63 -10.04 6.61 -8.20
N MET A 64 -10.99 5.68 -8.15
CA MET A 64 -11.36 4.86 -9.31
C MET A 64 -11.76 5.72 -10.51
N GLY A 65 -12.59 6.75 -10.29
CA GLY A 65 -13.01 7.67 -11.34
C GLY A 65 -11.84 8.46 -11.96
N ILE A 66 -10.89 8.89 -11.14
CA ILE A 66 -9.67 9.57 -11.62
C ILE A 66 -8.82 8.62 -12.46
N THR A 67 -8.58 7.41 -11.97
CA THR A 67 -7.79 6.39 -12.68
C THR A 67 -8.42 6.01 -14.02
N VAL A 68 -9.73 5.73 -14.06
CA VAL A 68 -10.43 5.38 -15.31
C VAL A 68 -10.40 6.52 -16.33
N LYS A 69 -10.52 7.78 -15.88
CA LYS A 69 -10.37 8.95 -16.77
C LYS A 69 -8.94 9.08 -17.29
N GLY A 70 -7.94 8.89 -16.42
CA GLY A 70 -6.53 8.94 -16.79
C GLY A 70 -6.14 7.85 -17.79
N LEU A 71 -6.71 6.65 -17.68
CA LEU A 71 -6.44 5.53 -18.59
C LEU A 71 -6.87 5.80 -20.04
N LYS A 72 -7.69 6.82 -20.31
CA LYS A 72 -7.97 7.28 -21.69
C LYS A 72 -6.74 7.85 -22.38
N HIS A 73 -5.81 8.45 -21.62
CA HIS A 73 -4.54 8.99 -22.08
C HIS A 73 -3.43 8.48 -21.15
N PRO A 74 -3.03 7.20 -21.28
CA PRO A 74 -2.15 6.58 -20.31
C PRO A 74 -0.76 7.24 -20.32
N HIS A 75 -0.31 7.61 -19.13
CA HIS A 75 1.01 8.16 -18.86
C HIS A 75 1.58 7.50 -17.61
N ARG A 76 2.89 7.65 -17.37
CA ARG A 76 3.59 7.00 -16.26
C ARG A 76 3.04 7.29 -14.85
N TYR A 77 2.22 8.33 -14.69
CA TYR A 77 1.61 8.74 -13.42
C TYR A 77 0.09 8.49 -13.35
N VAL A 78 -0.46 7.73 -14.30
CA VAL A 78 -1.91 7.53 -14.40
C VAL A 78 -2.51 6.77 -13.20
N LEU A 79 -1.70 5.97 -12.52
CA LEU A 79 -2.09 5.17 -11.35
C LEU A 79 -1.67 5.81 -10.01
N ASP A 80 -1.10 7.01 -10.00
CA ASP A 80 -0.45 7.60 -8.82
C ASP A 80 -1.44 7.86 -7.67
N ALA A 81 -2.67 8.28 -8.01
CA ALA A 81 -3.76 8.45 -7.05
C ALA A 81 -4.15 7.11 -6.38
N ALA A 82 -4.33 6.05 -7.19
CA ALA A 82 -4.66 4.71 -6.69
C ALA A 82 -3.52 4.12 -5.85
N GLN A 83 -2.28 4.30 -6.30
CA GLN A 83 -1.10 3.82 -5.58
C GLN A 83 -0.95 4.52 -4.22
N THR A 84 -1.19 5.83 -4.17
CA THR A 84 -1.14 6.60 -2.92
C THR A 84 -2.24 6.14 -1.96
N HIS A 85 -3.45 5.90 -2.47
CA HIS A 85 -4.56 5.37 -1.67
C HIS A 85 -4.20 4.02 -1.04
N ILE A 86 -3.69 3.09 -1.84
CA ILE A 86 -3.29 1.75 -1.39
C ILE A 86 -2.12 1.82 -0.40
N TYR A 87 -1.16 2.71 -0.64
CA TYR A 87 -0.08 2.96 0.32
C TYR A 87 -0.61 3.43 1.68
N MET A 88 -1.54 4.38 1.70
CA MET A 88 -2.16 4.85 2.94
C MET A 88 -3.00 3.75 3.61
N LEU A 89 -3.71 2.95 2.82
CA LEU A 89 -4.49 1.82 3.31
C LEU A 89 -3.59 0.79 4.00
N MET A 90 -2.53 0.34 3.32
CA MET A 90 -1.55 -0.60 3.89
C MET A 90 -0.89 -0.04 5.15
N LYS A 91 -0.55 1.26 5.15
CA LYS A 91 0.03 1.93 6.33
C LYS A 91 -0.95 1.96 7.50
N LYS A 92 -2.21 2.33 7.28
CA LYS A 92 -3.25 2.42 8.32
C LYS A 92 -3.59 1.05 8.89
N ASP A 93 -3.72 0.06 8.01
CA ASP A 93 -4.16 -1.28 8.37
C ASP A 93 -3.07 -2.06 9.10
N SER A 94 -1.82 -1.93 8.64
CA SER A 94 -0.64 -2.50 9.32
C SER A 94 -0.34 -1.78 10.63
N TYR A 95 -0.52 -0.45 10.70
CA TYR A 95 -0.28 0.32 11.93
C TYR A 95 -1.33 0.02 13.01
N GLY A 96 -2.61 -0.05 12.65
CA GLY A 96 -3.68 -0.40 13.58
C GLY A 96 -3.53 -1.82 14.14
N ARG A 97 -3.10 -2.78 13.31
CA ARG A 97 -2.81 -4.15 13.75
C ARG A 97 -1.52 -4.22 14.57
N TYR A 98 -0.48 -3.50 14.19
CA TYR A 98 0.76 -3.41 14.96
C TYR A 98 0.51 -2.93 16.40
N LEU A 99 -0.28 -1.87 16.60
CA LEU A 99 -0.65 -1.36 17.94
C LEU A 99 -1.43 -2.39 18.79
N LYS A 100 -2.12 -3.35 18.16
CA LYS A 100 -2.85 -4.42 18.86
C LYS A 100 -2.05 -5.70 19.02
N SER A 101 -0.95 -5.84 18.28
CA SER A 101 -0.11 -7.03 18.25
C SER A 101 0.60 -7.28 19.59
N PRO A 102 0.91 -8.54 19.92
CA PRO A 102 1.69 -8.88 21.10
C PRO A 102 3.08 -8.23 21.08
N VAL A 103 3.65 -8.00 19.89
CA VAL A 103 4.96 -7.33 19.71
C VAL A 103 4.95 -5.91 20.26
N TYR A 104 3.92 -5.12 19.96
CA TYR A 104 3.81 -3.76 20.50
C TYR A 104 3.54 -3.77 22.01
N LYS A 105 2.73 -4.70 22.50
CA LYS A 105 2.47 -4.86 23.94
C LYS A 105 3.72 -5.24 24.72
N GLU A 106 4.56 -6.13 24.18
CA GLU A 106 5.86 -6.46 24.77
C GLU A 106 6.84 -5.29 24.73
N MET A 107 6.86 -4.51 23.65
CA MET A 107 7.70 -3.31 23.56
C MET A 107 7.27 -2.26 24.59
N LEU A 108 5.96 -2.02 24.76
CA LEU A 108 5.43 -1.15 25.81
C LEU A 108 5.77 -1.65 27.21
N ALA A 109 5.67 -2.96 27.46
CA ALA A 109 6.03 -3.54 28.76
C ALA A 109 7.53 -3.40 29.07
N LYS A 110 8.38 -3.34 28.05
CA LYS A 110 9.83 -3.12 28.17
C LYS A 110 10.22 -1.63 28.11
N ALA A 111 9.28 -0.74 27.79
CA ALA A 111 9.55 0.69 27.73
C ALA A 111 9.70 1.24 29.15
N VAL A 112 10.91 1.67 29.48
CA VAL A 112 11.20 2.35 30.74
C VAL A 112 10.46 3.68 30.75
N VAL A 113 9.45 3.81 31.62
CA VAL A 113 8.82 5.10 31.91
C VAL A 113 9.87 5.99 32.58
N PRO A 114 10.24 7.16 32.00
CA PRO A 114 11.09 8.10 32.70
C PRO A 114 10.38 8.54 33.97
N GLN A 115 10.96 8.25 35.13
CA GLN A 115 10.45 8.74 36.41
C GLN A 115 10.52 10.28 36.38
N GLU A 116 9.38 10.95 36.55
CA GLU A 116 9.37 12.39 36.81
C GLU A 116 10.13 12.63 38.12
N THR A 117 11.26 13.32 38.01
CA THR A 117 12.03 13.78 39.17
C THR A 117 11.18 14.80 39.92
N VAL A 118 10.54 14.35 41.01
CA VAL A 118 9.97 15.24 42.01
C VAL A 118 11.10 16.10 42.56
N LYS A 119 11.15 17.36 42.12
CA LYS A 119 12.08 18.36 42.66
C LYS A 119 11.72 18.60 44.13
N LYS A 120 12.68 18.26 45.00
CA LYS A 120 12.66 18.57 46.44
C LYS A 120 12.92 20.05 46.68
#